data_AF-A0A8X9A6A2-F1
#
_entry.id   AF-A0A8X9A6A2-F1
#
_cell.length_a   1.000
_cell.length_b   1.000
_cell.length_c   1.000
_cell.angle_alpha   90.00
_cell.angle_beta   90.00
_cell.angle_gamma   90.00
#
_symmetry.space_group_name_H-M   'P 1'
#
loop_
_entity.id
_entity.type
_entity.pdbx_description
1 polymer ?
#
loop_
_entity_poly.entity_id
_entity_poly.type
_entity_poly.pdbx_seq_one_letter_code
_entity_poly.pdbx_strand_id
1 'polypeptide(L)'
;MWSNLPIDLLANIFSYLPPDSLARARAACKGWRATAELAVPRNRHPPWFLALSARSWGLTSCYAHNPVEDSWHEMDLDRGGASPPPLKPIAAIGGLILMKLASATRLQLAICNPFTAQFRALPALRVARTNPAVGVVEPPGRRSFRIYVAGGMSEAGGAYEPTVEVYDFAAAAGEWRVAGEMPVEFAVRLTVWTPKESVYSGDGVLYWMTSARAYSVMGFDISSNRWREVAVPMADRLEFAALVRREGKVAVVGGTSGGGGRVWELGGGDRWGVVEEVPVELGMRLLGEEMNWGCVKCVGIDGMICLYKDLGSDEPHQAMTQITIYQGTVRRFSIAFP
;
A
#
# COMPACT_ATOMS: atom_id res chain seq x y z
N MET A 1 -13.72 -39.18 3.00
CA MET A 1 -13.80 -38.62 4.36
C MET A 1 -14.11 -37.11 4.33
N TRP A 2 -13.39 -36.30 3.56
CA TRP A 2 -13.66 -34.85 3.40
C TRP A 2 -14.86 -34.47 2.51
N SER A 3 -15.45 -35.42 1.79
CA SER A 3 -16.56 -35.20 0.85
C SER A 3 -17.90 -34.83 1.49
N ASN A 4 -18.06 -35.04 2.81
CA ASN A 4 -19.32 -34.82 3.53
C ASN A 4 -19.29 -33.57 4.41
N LEU A 5 -18.18 -32.80 4.41
CA LEU A 5 -18.09 -31.59 5.21
C LEU A 5 -18.83 -30.44 4.49
N PRO A 6 -19.77 -29.75 5.15
CA PRO A 6 -20.43 -28.58 4.58
C PRO A 6 -19.43 -27.54 4.06
N ILE A 7 -19.76 -26.92 2.91
CA ILE A 7 -18.88 -25.96 2.24
C ILE A 7 -18.51 -24.78 3.15
N ASP A 8 -19.42 -24.36 4.03
CA ASP A 8 -19.18 -23.26 4.98
C ASP A 8 -18.13 -23.63 6.05
N LEU A 9 -18.15 -24.88 6.52
CA LEU A 9 -17.14 -25.37 7.47
C LEU A 9 -15.79 -25.53 6.79
N LEU A 10 -15.75 -26.03 5.56
CA LEU A 10 -14.52 -26.09 4.76
C LEU A 10 -13.97 -24.69 4.47
N ALA A 11 -14.83 -23.71 4.15
CA ALA A 11 -14.43 -22.34 3.89
C ALA A 11 -13.88 -21.68 5.17
N ASN A 12 -14.48 -21.98 6.33
CA ASN A 12 -13.96 -21.56 7.62
C ASN A 12 -12.60 -22.22 7.92
N ILE A 13 -12.38 -23.51 7.62
CA ILE A 13 -11.06 -24.14 7.76
C ILE A 13 -10.05 -23.47 6.84
N PHE A 14 -10.41 -23.24 5.58
CA PHE A 14 -9.54 -22.59 4.59
C PHE A 14 -9.20 -21.15 4.97
N SER A 15 -10.04 -20.48 5.75
CA SER A 15 -9.75 -19.14 6.29
C SER A 15 -8.52 -19.10 7.20
N TYR A 16 -8.09 -20.24 7.73
CA TYR A 16 -6.89 -20.36 8.57
C TYR A 16 -5.64 -20.76 7.79
N LEU A 17 -5.74 -21.08 6.50
CA LEU A 17 -4.58 -21.50 5.72
C LEU A 17 -3.73 -20.29 5.32
N PRO A 18 -2.38 -20.39 5.38
CA PRO A 18 -1.51 -19.37 4.82
C PRO A 18 -1.65 -19.33 3.28
N PRO A 19 -1.22 -18.24 2.62
CA PRO A 19 -1.41 -18.04 1.18
C PRO A 19 -0.91 -19.19 0.30
N ASP A 20 0.24 -19.78 0.61
CA ASP A 20 0.83 -20.92 -0.09
C ASP A 20 -0.04 -22.18 0.01
N SER A 21 -0.54 -22.49 1.20
CA SER A 21 -1.39 -23.65 1.44
C SER A 21 -2.76 -23.46 0.80
N LEU A 22 -3.29 -22.24 0.81
CA LEU A 22 -4.54 -21.90 0.12
C LEU A 22 -4.37 -22.00 -1.40
N ALA A 23 -3.23 -21.57 -1.94
CA ALA A 23 -2.92 -21.73 -3.36
C ALA A 23 -2.84 -23.22 -3.76
N ARG A 24 -2.16 -24.06 -2.97
CA ARG A 24 -2.14 -25.52 -3.17
C ARG A 24 -3.54 -26.12 -3.10
N ALA A 25 -4.37 -25.68 -2.15
CA ALA A 25 -5.74 -26.16 -2.01
C ALA A 25 -6.61 -25.83 -3.25
N ARG A 26 -6.44 -24.63 -3.83
CA ARG A 26 -7.13 -24.23 -5.08
C ARG A 26 -6.75 -25.09 -6.28
N ALA A 27 -5.51 -25.58 -6.32
CA ALA A 27 -5.01 -26.43 -7.40
C ALA A 27 -5.48 -27.90 -7.28
N ALA A 28 -5.93 -28.34 -6.11
CA ALA A 28 -6.26 -29.74 -5.86
C ALA A 28 -7.51 -30.22 -6.59
N CYS A 29 -8.63 -29.47 -6.52
CA CYS A 29 -9.88 -29.80 -7.22
C CYS A 29 -10.84 -28.61 -7.33
N LYS A 30 -11.86 -28.71 -8.20
CA LYS A 30 -12.88 -27.66 -8.41
C LYS A 30 -13.64 -27.30 -7.12
N GLY A 31 -13.95 -28.29 -6.28
CA GLY A 31 -14.66 -28.06 -5.01
C GLY A 31 -13.83 -27.23 -4.04
N TRP A 32 -12.57 -27.58 -3.83
CA TRP A 32 -11.65 -26.84 -2.97
C TRP A 32 -11.36 -25.44 -3.51
N ARG A 33 -11.31 -25.28 -4.84
CA ARG A 33 -11.22 -23.95 -5.47
C ARG A 33 -12.40 -23.06 -5.09
N ALA A 34 -13.63 -23.56 -5.21
CA ALA A 34 -14.83 -22.82 -4.81
C ALA A 34 -14.83 -22.50 -3.30
N THR A 35 -14.44 -23.46 -2.46
CA THR A 35 -14.30 -23.26 -1.01
C THR A 35 -13.28 -22.16 -0.68
N ALA A 36 -12.11 -22.18 -1.32
CA ALA A 36 -11.08 -21.18 -1.12
C ALA A 36 -11.54 -19.78 -1.56
N GLU A 37 -12.36 -19.71 -2.61
CA GLU A 37 -12.98 -18.47 -3.06
C GLU A 37 -14.01 -17.94 -2.06
N LEU A 38 -14.62 -18.78 -1.21
CA LEU A 38 -15.52 -18.37 -0.13
C LEU A 38 -14.80 -18.04 1.19
N ALA A 39 -13.61 -18.60 1.41
CA ALA A 39 -12.85 -18.43 2.64
C ALA A 39 -12.37 -16.98 2.85
N VAL A 40 -12.88 -16.28 3.85
CA VAL A 40 -12.38 -14.95 4.24
C VAL A 40 -11.09 -15.14 5.04
N PRO A 41 -9.90 -14.84 4.51
CA PRO A 41 -8.65 -15.13 5.23
C PRO A 41 -8.63 -14.43 6.59
N ARG A 42 -8.30 -15.17 7.64
CA ARG A 42 -8.05 -14.59 8.96
C ARG A 42 -6.58 -14.21 9.02
N ASN A 43 -6.28 -12.96 9.36
CA ASN A 43 -4.91 -12.48 9.62
C ASN A 43 -4.36 -13.14 10.90
N ARG A 44 -3.96 -14.41 10.80
CA ARG A 44 -3.24 -15.16 11.83
C ARG A 44 -1.81 -15.51 11.40
N HIS A 45 -1.48 -15.27 10.14
CA HIS A 45 -0.15 -15.46 9.59
C HIS A 45 0.54 -14.11 9.45
N PRO A 46 1.87 -14.04 9.62
CA PRO A 46 2.59 -12.83 9.29
C PRO A 46 2.34 -12.42 7.83
N PRO A 47 2.23 -11.12 7.55
CA PRO A 47 1.96 -10.65 6.20
C PRO A 47 3.09 -11.02 5.24
N TRP A 48 2.71 -11.39 4.02
CA TRP A 48 3.68 -11.62 2.95
C TRP A 48 4.13 -10.28 2.38
N PHE A 49 5.42 -10.15 2.08
CA PHE A 49 5.96 -8.94 1.47
C PHE A 49 5.98 -9.12 -0.05
N LEU A 50 5.44 -8.14 -0.78
CA LEU A 50 5.44 -8.12 -2.24
C LEU A 50 6.40 -7.05 -2.75
N ALA A 51 7.38 -7.48 -3.53
CA ALA A 51 8.32 -6.60 -4.22
C ALA A 51 8.00 -6.57 -5.71
N LEU A 52 7.76 -5.38 -6.25
CA LEU A 52 7.65 -5.17 -7.69
C LEU A 52 8.89 -4.41 -8.13
N SER A 53 9.59 -4.90 -9.15
CA SER A 53 10.75 -4.19 -9.68
C SER A 53 10.30 -2.81 -10.21
N ALA A 54 11.15 -1.80 -10.11
CA ALA A 54 10.79 -0.42 -10.44
C ALA A 54 11.24 0.00 -11.86
N ARG A 55 12.14 -0.78 -12.49
CA ARG A 55 12.96 -0.31 -13.62
C ARG A 55 12.50 -0.76 -15.00
N SER A 56 11.67 -1.78 -15.14
CA SER A 56 11.23 -2.20 -16.47
C SER A 56 10.02 -1.37 -16.89
N TRP A 57 10.08 -0.71 -18.03
CA TRP A 57 8.90 -0.15 -18.72
C TRP A 57 7.99 -1.28 -19.28
N GLY A 58 7.84 -2.35 -18.51
CA GLY A 58 7.27 -3.66 -18.87
C GLY A 58 7.55 -4.69 -17.76
N LEU A 59 7.11 -4.40 -16.53
CA LEU A 59 7.34 -5.27 -15.37
C LEU A 59 6.33 -6.41 -15.31
N THR A 60 6.80 -7.62 -15.58
CA THR A 60 6.04 -8.88 -15.45
C THR A 60 6.39 -9.65 -14.17
N SER A 61 7.56 -9.41 -13.56
CA SER A 61 8.02 -10.14 -12.36
C SER A 61 7.61 -9.42 -11.07
N CYS A 62 6.81 -10.12 -10.27
CA CYS A 62 6.46 -9.76 -8.90
C CYS A 62 7.06 -10.81 -7.95
N TYR A 63 7.72 -10.40 -6.87
CA TYR A 63 8.34 -11.32 -5.93
C TYR A 63 7.58 -11.31 -4.61
N ALA A 64 7.24 -12.49 -4.10
CA ALA A 64 6.54 -12.68 -2.84
C ALA A 64 7.47 -13.32 -1.81
N HIS A 65 7.65 -12.69 -0.65
CA HIS A 65 8.33 -13.30 0.48
C HIS A 65 7.33 -14.00 1.39
N ASN A 66 7.57 -15.29 1.64
CA ASN A 66 6.91 -16.05 2.68
C ASN A 66 7.71 -15.92 3.99
N PRO A 67 7.22 -15.17 4.99
CA PRO A 67 7.95 -14.96 6.25
C PRO A 67 8.00 -16.19 7.16
N VAL A 68 7.21 -17.23 6.87
CA VAL A 68 7.17 -18.48 7.66
C VAL A 68 8.26 -19.44 7.22
N GLU A 69 8.41 -19.63 5.90
CA GLU A 69 9.42 -20.51 5.31
C GLU A 69 10.73 -19.77 5.00
N ASP A 70 10.72 -18.44 5.13
CA ASP A 70 11.81 -17.54 4.74
C ASP A 70 12.25 -17.73 3.27
N SER A 71 11.26 -17.85 2.39
CA SER A 71 11.46 -18.12 0.97
C SER A 71 10.90 -17.01 0.10
N TRP A 72 11.56 -16.77 -1.03
CA TRP A 72 11.06 -15.88 -2.07
C TRP A 72 10.48 -16.69 -3.22
N HIS A 73 9.35 -16.22 -3.74
CA HIS A 73 8.67 -16.81 -4.87
C HIS A 73 8.54 -15.76 -5.98
N GLU A 74 9.04 -16.06 -7.17
CA GLU A 74 8.75 -15.26 -8.35
C GLU A 74 7.34 -15.59 -8.87
N MET A 75 6.58 -14.53 -9.11
CA MET A 75 5.23 -14.58 -9.66
C MET A 75 5.23 -13.87 -11.00
N ASP A 76 4.86 -14.63 -12.02
CA ASP A 76 4.66 -14.13 -13.37
C ASP A 76 3.26 -13.51 -13.49
N LEU A 77 3.23 -12.18 -13.64
CA LEU A 77 2.00 -11.43 -13.86
C LEU A 77 1.56 -11.38 -15.34
N ASP A 78 2.33 -11.98 -16.27
CA ASP A 78 2.06 -12.01 -17.72
C ASP A 78 1.49 -13.36 -18.21
N ARG A 79 1.00 -14.21 -17.29
CA ARG A 79 0.43 -15.54 -17.63
C ARG A 79 -0.75 -15.52 -18.63
N GLY A 80 -1.26 -14.35 -18.99
CA GLY A 80 -2.33 -14.15 -19.97
C GLY A 80 -1.87 -14.00 -21.44
N GLY A 81 -0.56 -13.96 -21.72
CA GLY A 81 -0.01 -13.89 -23.09
C GLY A 81 -0.16 -12.53 -23.79
N ALA A 82 -0.61 -11.50 -23.07
CA ALA A 82 -0.64 -10.13 -23.54
C ALA A 82 0.18 -9.29 -22.57
N SER A 83 1.30 -8.76 -23.06
CA SER A 83 2.19 -7.90 -22.29
C SER A 83 1.37 -6.88 -21.48
N PRO A 84 1.33 -6.99 -20.14
CA PRO A 84 0.52 -6.10 -19.34
C PRO A 84 1.06 -4.69 -19.52
N PRO A 85 0.18 -3.69 -19.61
CA PRO A 85 0.62 -2.32 -19.75
C PRO A 85 1.43 -1.93 -18.48
N PRO A 86 2.35 -0.95 -18.54
CA PRO A 86 3.25 -0.68 -17.43
C PRO A 86 2.47 -0.23 -16.19
N LEU A 87 2.32 -1.10 -15.19
CA LEU A 87 1.54 -0.85 -13.98
C LEU A 87 2.45 -0.52 -12.80
N LYS A 88 1.98 0.37 -11.92
CA LYS A 88 2.65 0.70 -10.65
C LYS A 88 1.73 0.38 -9.47
N PRO A 89 2.21 -0.31 -8.43
CA PRO A 89 1.43 -0.57 -7.23
C PRO A 89 1.12 0.74 -6.50
N ILE A 90 -0.08 0.80 -5.90
CA ILE A 90 -0.51 1.90 -5.03
C ILE A 90 -0.71 1.38 -3.60
N ALA A 91 -1.46 0.30 -3.43
CA ALA A 91 -1.81 -0.24 -2.13
C ALA A 91 -2.20 -1.73 -2.23
N ALA A 92 -2.03 -2.47 -1.14
CA ALA A 92 -2.66 -3.76 -0.96
C ALA A 92 -4.14 -3.58 -0.59
N ILE A 93 -5.01 -4.44 -1.12
CA ILE A 93 -6.44 -4.46 -0.82
C ILE A 93 -6.91 -5.90 -0.67
N GLY A 94 -7.13 -6.38 0.56
CA GLY A 94 -7.75 -7.68 0.81
C GLY A 94 -7.04 -8.87 0.13
N GLY A 95 -5.71 -8.82 0.01
CA GLY A 95 -4.90 -9.82 -0.71
C GLY A 95 -4.76 -9.59 -2.22
N LEU A 96 -5.34 -8.51 -2.74
CA LEU A 96 -5.16 -7.99 -4.09
C LEU A 96 -4.23 -6.78 -4.08
N ILE A 97 -3.86 -6.30 -5.26
CA ILE A 97 -3.04 -5.10 -5.45
C ILE A 97 -3.85 -4.08 -6.25
N LEU A 98 -4.01 -2.88 -5.70
CA LEU A 98 -4.44 -1.71 -6.47
C LEU A 98 -3.24 -1.16 -7.23
N MET A 99 -3.39 -1.01 -8.53
CA MET A 99 -2.36 -0.49 -9.41
C MET A 99 -2.87 0.69 -10.22
N LYS A 100 -1.94 1.56 -10.61
CA LYS A 100 -2.18 2.59 -11.64
C LYS A 100 -1.43 2.26 -12.91
N LEU A 101 -2.02 2.64 -14.03
CA LEU A 101 -1.34 2.61 -15.32
C LEU A 101 -0.30 3.74 -15.39
N ALA A 102 0.98 3.39 -15.56
CA ALA A 102 2.09 4.32 -15.56
C ALA A 102 2.26 5.09 -16.87
N SER A 103 1.77 4.55 -17.98
CA SER A 103 1.82 5.20 -19.30
C SER A 103 0.69 6.21 -19.51
N ALA A 104 -0.36 6.19 -18.68
CA ALA A 104 -1.49 7.09 -18.81
C ALA A 104 -1.21 8.43 -18.12
N THR A 105 -1.56 9.52 -18.80
CA THR A 105 -1.52 10.87 -18.21
C THR A 105 -2.61 11.03 -17.17
N ARG A 106 -3.82 10.56 -17.48
CA ARG A 106 -4.97 10.51 -16.56
C ARG A 106 -4.85 9.30 -15.65
N LEU A 107 -5.34 9.45 -14.41
CA LEU A 107 -5.40 8.31 -13.50
C LEU A 107 -6.30 7.20 -14.08
N GLN A 108 -5.70 6.05 -14.35
CA GLN A 108 -6.41 4.80 -14.64
C GLN A 108 -5.98 3.76 -13.63
N LEU A 109 -6.96 3.11 -13.01
CA LEU A 109 -6.76 2.16 -11.94
C LEU A 109 -7.14 0.74 -12.39
N ALA A 110 -6.41 -0.23 -11.88
CA ALA A 110 -6.71 -1.64 -12.04
C ALA A 110 -6.46 -2.39 -10.74
N ILE A 111 -7.21 -3.47 -10.54
CA ILE A 111 -7.00 -4.40 -9.45
C ILE A 111 -6.37 -5.66 -10.02
N CYS A 112 -5.35 -6.15 -9.36
CA CYS A 112 -4.67 -7.38 -9.73
C CYS A 112 -4.68 -8.39 -8.60
N ASN A 113 -4.91 -9.64 -8.97
CA ASN A 113 -4.62 -10.77 -8.11
C ASN A 113 -3.21 -11.29 -8.44
N PRO A 114 -2.22 -11.11 -7.54
CA PRO A 114 -0.84 -11.50 -7.84
C PRO A 114 -0.64 -13.01 -7.98
N PHE A 115 -1.53 -13.83 -7.41
CA PHE A 115 -1.44 -15.29 -7.48
C PHE A 115 -2.06 -15.89 -8.75
N THR A 116 -3.05 -15.20 -9.33
CA THR A 116 -3.72 -15.66 -10.56
C THR A 116 -3.33 -14.86 -11.79
N ALA A 117 -2.54 -13.79 -11.64
CA ALA A 117 -2.21 -12.83 -12.69
C ALA A 117 -3.45 -12.22 -13.38
N GLN A 118 -4.61 -12.24 -12.71
CA GLN A 118 -5.84 -11.68 -13.25
C GLN A 118 -5.92 -10.18 -12.94
N PHE A 119 -6.27 -9.41 -13.96
CA PHE A 119 -6.46 -7.97 -13.86
C PHE A 119 -7.92 -7.60 -14.10
N ARG A 120 -8.39 -6.60 -13.37
CA ARG A 120 -9.66 -5.94 -13.59
C ARG A 120 -9.42 -4.43 -13.65
N ALA A 121 -9.57 -3.85 -14.83
CA ALA A 121 -9.60 -2.40 -14.96
C ALA A 121 -10.82 -1.85 -14.20
N LEU A 122 -10.62 -0.76 -13.47
CA LEU A 122 -11.70 0.01 -12.86
C LEU A 122 -12.29 0.98 -13.90
N PRO A 123 -13.57 1.36 -13.77
CA PRO A 123 -14.16 2.38 -14.64
C PRO A 123 -13.37 3.69 -14.56
N ALA A 124 -13.49 4.52 -15.59
CA ALA A 124 -12.95 5.88 -15.57
C ALA A 124 -13.61 6.71 -14.47
N LEU A 125 -12.84 7.61 -13.86
CA LEU A 125 -13.36 8.59 -12.90
C LEU A 125 -14.42 9.47 -13.57
N ARG A 126 -15.36 10.01 -12.78
CA ARG A 126 -16.33 11.00 -13.28
C ARG A 126 -15.63 12.28 -13.68
N VAL A 127 -14.60 12.68 -12.93
CA VAL A 127 -13.78 13.84 -13.23
C VAL A 127 -12.36 13.37 -13.50
N ALA A 128 -11.99 13.44 -14.78
CA ALA A 128 -10.66 13.10 -15.24
C ALA A 128 -9.62 14.06 -14.63
N ARG A 129 -8.56 13.46 -14.07
CA ARG A 129 -7.53 14.18 -13.32
C ARG A 129 -6.18 13.49 -13.42
N THR A 130 -5.13 14.27 -13.24
CA THR A 130 -3.74 13.79 -13.24
C THR A 130 -3.13 13.95 -11.85
N ASN A 131 -2.26 13.01 -11.46
CA ASN A 131 -1.57 12.99 -10.17
C ASN A 131 -2.45 13.22 -8.92
N PRO A 132 -3.66 12.63 -8.80
CA PRO A 132 -4.44 12.76 -7.57
C PRO A 132 -3.86 11.86 -6.46
N ALA A 133 -4.21 12.18 -5.21
CA ALA A 133 -4.03 11.26 -4.10
C ALA A 133 -5.03 10.10 -4.20
N VAL A 134 -4.56 8.87 -3.97
CA VAL A 134 -5.39 7.66 -4.00
C VAL A 134 -5.31 7.01 -2.63
N GLY A 135 -6.45 6.62 -2.06
CA GLY A 135 -6.47 5.92 -0.79
C GLY A 135 -7.50 4.82 -0.71
N VAL A 136 -7.26 3.86 0.18
CA VAL A 136 -8.10 2.67 0.31
C VAL A 136 -8.66 2.58 1.72
N VAL A 137 -9.94 2.19 1.80
CA VAL A 137 -10.62 1.88 3.05
C VAL A 137 -11.13 0.44 2.97
N GLU A 138 -10.65 -0.38 3.88
CA GLU A 138 -11.10 -1.77 4.06
C GLU A 138 -11.81 -1.90 5.41
N PRO A 139 -13.16 -1.91 5.43
CA PRO A 139 -13.90 -2.13 6.65
C PRO A 139 -13.59 -3.53 7.24
N PRO A 140 -13.32 -3.63 8.55
CA PRO A 140 -13.00 -4.92 9.16
C PRO A 140 -14.16 -5.91 9.02
N GLY A 141 -13.81 -7.17 8.76
CA GLY A 141 -14.77 -8.29 8.72
C GLY A 141 -15.66 -8.36 7.47
N ARG A 142 -15.41 -7.55 6.43
CA ARG A 142 -16.16 -7.59 5.17
C ARG A 142 -15.21 -7.76 3.98
N ARG A 143 -15.63 -8.53 2.97
CA ARG A 143 -14.97 -8.58 1.64
C ARG A 143 -15.42 -7.42 0.77
N SER A 144 -15.21 -6.21 1.27
CA SER A 144 -15.56 -4.98 0.57
C SER A 144 -14.49 -3.97 0.88
N PHE A 145 -14.23 -3.12 -0.09
CA PHE A 145 -13.30 -2.01 0.04
C PHE A 145 -13.85 -0.83 -0.74
N ARG A 146 -13.37 0.35 -0.37
CA ARG A 146 -13.62 1.58 -1.09
C ARG A 146 -12.29 2.21 -1.50
N ILE A 147 -12.26 2.74 -2.70
CA ILE A 147 -11.11 3.49 -3.21
C ILE A 147 -11.54 4.94 -3.30
N TYR A 148 -10.77 5.82 -2.67
CA TYR A 148 -10.98 7.26 -2.70
C TYR A 148 -9.90 7.90 -3.57
N VAL A 149 -10.29 8.85 -4.40
CA VAL A 149 -9.40 9.68 -5.20
C VAL A 149 -9.65 11.14 -4.88
N ALA A 150 -8.63 11.84 -4.42
CA ALA A 150 -8.72 13.19 -3.87
C ALA A 150 -7.72 14.13 -4.56
N GLY A 151 -8.16 15.35 -4.89
CA GLY A 151 -7.28 16.37 -5.46
C GLY A 151 -6.81 16.03 -6.88
N GLY A 152 -5.60 16.48 -7.21
CA GLY A 152 -4.99 16.33 -8.53
C GLY A 152 -5.23 17.54 -9.44
N MET A 153 -4.59 17.54 -10.60
CA MET A 153 -4.78 18.58 -11.61
C MET A 153 -5.89 18.18 -12.60
N SER A 154 -6.63 19.17 -13.08
CA SER A 154 -7.62 18.99 -14.12
C SER A 154 -7.00 18.43 -15.40
N GLU A 155 -7.81 17.76 -16.22
CA GLU A 155 -7.35 17.17 -17.48
C GLU A 155 -6.76 18.20 -18.45
N ALA A 156 -7.37 19.39 -18.56
CA ALA A 156 -6.93 20.45 -19.44
C ALA A 156 -5.60 21.11 -18.97
N GLY A 157 -5.17 20.81 -17.75
CA GLY A 157 -4.08 21.51 -17.08
C GLY A 157 -4.51 22.91 -16.61
N GLY A 158 -3.77 23.45 -15.64
CA GLY A 158 -3.95 24.84 -15.18
C GLY A 158 -4.99 25.06 -14.07
N ALA A 159 -5.73 24.03 -13.65
CA ALA A 159 -6.58 24.05 -12.46
C ALA A 159 -6.37 22.79 -11.61
N TYR A 160 -6.77 22.87 -10.34
CA TYR A 160 -6.77 21.74 -9.41
C TYR A 160 -8.20 21.29 -9.17
N GLU A 161 -8.41 19.98 -9.02
CA GLU A 161 -9.74 19.42 -8.80
C GLU A 161 -10.07 19.31 -7.30
N PRO A 162 -10.94 20.17 -6.75
CA PRO A 162 -11.22 20.24 -5.32
C PRO A 162 -12.28 19.21 -4.89
N THR A 163 -12.25 18.01 -5.47
CA THR A 163 -13.26 16.98 -5.23
C THR A 163 -12.63 15.67 -4.80
N VAL A 164 -13.42 14.89 -4.06
CA VAL A 164 -13.14 13.50 -3.74
C VAL A 164 -14.12 12.64 -4.50
N GLU A 165 -13.62 11.64 -5.19
CA GLU A 165 -14.42 10.57 -5.77
C GLU A 165 -14.20 9.27 -5.01
N VAL A 166 -15.24 8.44 -4.94
CA VAL A 166 -15.18 7.12 -4.33
C VAL A 166 -15.74 6.06 -5.26
N TYR A 167 -15.03 4.94 -5.33
CA TYR A 167 -15.48 3.68 -5.90
C TYR A 167 -15.78 2.70 -4.77
N ASP A 168 -17.00 2.20 -4.70
CA ASP A 168 -17.41 1.19 -3.71
C ASP A 168 -17.54 -0.17 -4.41
N PHE A 169 -16.68 -1.12 -4.05
CA PHE A 169 -16.65 -2.45 -4.68
C PHE A 169 -17.94 -3.25 -4.45
N ALA A 170 -18.67 -2.98 -3.37
CA ALA A 170 -19.91 -3.68 -3.06
C ALA A 170 -21.14 -3.04 -3.73
N ALA A 171 -21.00 -1.85 -4.33
CA ALA A 171 -22.12 -1.17 -4.97
C ALA A 171 -22.47 -1.81 -6.33
N ALA A 172 -23.76 -2.07 -6.55
CA ALA A 172 -24.25 -2.70 -7.77
C ALA A 172 -23.95 -1.91 -9.06
N ALA A 173 -23.88 -0.57 -8.97
CA ALA A 173 -23.60 0.30 -10.11
C ALA A 173 -22.15 0.15 -10.62
N GLY A 174 -21.20 -0.18 -9.74
CA GLY A 174 -19.79 -0.30 -10.12
C GLY A 174 -19.21 0.97 -10.75
N GLU A 175 -19.67 2.16 -10.33
CA GLU A 175 -19.27 3.46 -10.87
C GLU A 175 -18.62 4.34 -9.79
N TRP A 176 -17.84 5.34 -10.23
CA TRP A 176 -17.34 6.39 -9.35
C TRP A 176 -18.44 7.37 -8.98
N ARG A 177 -18.41 7.90 -7.77
CA ARG A 177 -19.30 8.99 -7.33
C ARG A 177 -18.51 10.06 -6.59
N VAL A 178 -18.97 11.30 -6.66
CA VAL A 178 -18.43 12.36 -5.81
C VAL A 178 -18.79 12.04 -4.35
N ALA A 179 -17.78 11.91 -3.52
CA ALA A 179 -17.90 11.68 -2.08
C ALA A 179 -17.92 12.99 -1.29
N GLY A 180 -17.29 14.04 -1.82
CA GLY A 180 -17.08 15.28 -1.11
C GLY A 180 -16.30 16.32 -1.91
N GLU A 181 -16.18 17.50 -1.32
CA GLU A 181 -15.40 18.61 -1.84
C GLU A 181 -14.33 19.00 -0.81
N MET A 182 -13.32 19.75 -1.23
CA MET A 182 -12.26 20.27 -0.38
C MET A 182 -11.90 21.70 -0.77
N PRO A 183 -11.28 22.48 0.14
CA PRO A 183 -10.69 23.75 -0.23
C PRO A 183 -9.63 23.60 -1.34
N VAL A 184 -9.53 24.56 -2.26
CA VAL A 184 -8.62 24.48 -3.42
C VAL A 184 -7.16 24.36 -2.98
N GLU A 185 -6.78 25.04 -1.88
CA GLU A 185 -5.46 24.94 -1.26
C GLU A 185 -5.09 23.50 -0.86
N PHE A 186 -6.07 22.66 -0.52
CA PHE A 186 -5.85 21.25 -0.19
C PHE A 186 -5.73 20.41 -1.46
N ALA A 187 -6.48 20.72 -2.51
CA ALA A 187 -6.36 20.07 -3.81
C ALA A 187 -4.95 20.27 -4.41
N VAL A 188 -4.38 21.46 -4.25
CA VAL A 188 -2.99 21.77 -4.63
C VAL A 188 -2.02 20.85 -3.90
N ARG A 189 -2.15 20.74 -2.57
CA ARG A 189 -1.28 19.89 -1.72
C ARG A 189 -1.42 18.40 -1.99
N LEU A 190 -2.59 17.97 -2.48
CA LEU A 190 -2.90 16.59 -2.88
C LEU A 190 -2.66 16.32 -4.38
N THR A 191 -1.88 17.17 -5.04
CA THR A 191 -1.25 16.82 -6.32
C THR A 191 0.01 16.01 -6.03
N VAL A 192 -0.10 14.68 -6.18
CA VAL A 192 0.86 13.71 -5.68
C VAL A 192 1.84 13.29 -6.77
N TRP A 193 3.08 13.77 -6.67
CA TRP A 193 4.17 13.48 -7.62
C TRP A 193 5.00 12.26 -7.22
N THR A 194 5.02 11.95 -5.93
CA THR A 194 5.71 10.77 -5.39
C THR A 194 4.66 9.80 -4.87
N PRO A 195 4.70 8.50 -5.22
CA PRO A 195 3.77 7.54 -4.65
C PRO A 195 3.95 7.55 -3.14
N LYS A 196 2.97 8.07 -2.40
CA LYS A 196 2.97 8.06 -0.96
C LYS A 196 1.68 7.44 -0.47
N GLU A 197 1.86 6.58 0.52
CA GLU A 197 0.80 5.73 1.06
C GLU A 197 -0.30 6.57 1.70
N SER A 198 -1.54 6.13 1.50
CA SER A 198 -2.67 6.59 2.28
C SER A 198 -2.83 5.71 3.52
N VAL A 199 -3.31 6.28 4.62
CA VAL A 199 -3.66 5.51 5.81
C VAL A 199 -5.09 5.82 6.20
N TYR A 200 -5.95 4.79 6.21
CA TYR A 200 -7.23 4.88 6.90
C TYR A 200 -7.00 4.65 8.38
N SER A 201 -7.60 5.47 9.25
CA SER A 201 -7.59 5.27 10.70
C SER A 201 -8.92 4.66 11.18
N GLY A 202 -8.89 3.96 12.31
CA GLY A 202 -10.08 3.33 12.92
C GLY A 202 -11.16 4.32 13.35
N ASP A 203 -10.85 5.62 13.42
CA ASP A 203 -11.80 6.70 13.73
C ASP A 203 -12.63 7.16 12.51
N GLY A 204 -12.42 6.58 11.32
CA GLY A 204 -13.16 6.94 10.12
C GLY A 204 -12.48 7.98 9.23
N VAL A 205 -11.25 8.39 9.54
CA VAL A 205 -10.52 9.39 8.78
C VAL A 205 -9.50 8.74 7.84
N LEU A 206 -9.51 9.17 6.58
CA LEU A 206 -8.53 8.76 5.57
C LEU A 206 -7.47 9.84 5.41
N TYR A 207 -6.20 9.45 5.50
CA TYR A 207 -5.08 10.36 5.51
C TYR A 207 -4.14 10.15 4.34
N TRP A 208 -3.58 11.24 3.83
CA TRP A 208 -2.54 11.24 2.80
C TRP A 208 -1.38 12.13 3.18
N MET A 209 -0.18 11.68 2.85
CA MET A 209 1.02 12.50 2.94
C MET A 209 1.12 13.43 1.74
N THR A 210 1.42 14.71 1.96
CA THR A 210 1.64 15.66 0.87
C THR A 210 3.00 15.43 0.17
N SER A 211 3.07 15.83 -1.10
CA SER A 211 4.24 15.58 -1.95
C SER A 211 5.33 16.66 -1.88
N ALA A 212 5.06 17.81 -1.28
CA ALA A 212 6.02 18.92 -1.18
C ALA A 212 6.60 19.04 0.23
N ARG A 213 7.84 19.53 0.34
CA ARG A 213 8.40 19.98 1.61
C ARG A 213 7.86 21.39 1.95
N ALA A 214 7.60 21.69 3.21
CA ALA A 214 7.65 20.81 4.38
C ALA A 214 6.48 19.80 4.36
N TYR A 215 6.75 18.54 4.74
CA TYR A 215 5.71 17.50 4.73
C TYR A 215 4.52 17.87 5.63
N SER A 216 3.32 17.57 5.16
CA SER A 216 2.10 17.63 5.95
C SER A 216 1.21 16.42 5.67
N VAL A 217 0.27 16.16 6.57
CA VAL A 217 -0.69 15.08 6.44
C VAL A 217 -2.07 15.68 6.27
N MET A 218 -2.75 15.34 5.18
CA MET A 218 -4.13 15.75 4.92
C MET A 218 -5.07 14.65 5.39
N GLY A 219 -6.00 14.97 6.30
CA GLY A 219 -7.03 14.06 6.79
C GLY A 219 -8.41 14.41 6.22
N PHE A 220 -9.12 13.39 5.76
CA PHE A 220 -10.50 13.47 5.28
C PHE A 220 -11.41 12.61 6.16
N ASP A 221 -12.27 13.24 6.94
CA ASP A 221 -13.31 12.56 7.70
C ASP A 221 -14.45 12.19 6.74
N ILE A 222 -14.56 10.88 6.47
CA ILE A 222 -15.50 10.33 5.49
C ILE A 222 -16.95 10.58 5.90
N SER A 223 -17.25 10.60 7.21
CA SER A 223 -18.61 10.70 7.72
C SER A 223 -19.12 12.14 7.71
N SER A 224 -18.27 13.09 8.10
CA SER A 224 -18.63 14.49 8.22
C SER A 224 -18.25 15.31 6.97
N ASN A 225 -17.55 14.70 6.02
CA ASN A 225 -17.02 15.34 4.81
C ASN A 225 -16.16 16.57 5.15
N ARG A 226 -15.40 16.47 6.25
CA ARG A 226 -14.52 17.54 6.74
C ARG A 226 -13.07 17.21 6.46
N TRP A 227 -12.31 18.27 6.21
CA TRP A 227 -10.88 18.21 5.97
C TRP A 227 -10.12 18.83 7.12
N ARG A 228 -8.94 18.27 7.39
CA ARG A 228 -7.94 18.85 8.28
C ARG A 228 -6.55 18.67 7.73
N GLU A 229 -5.68 19.65 7.97
CA GLU A 229 -4.24 19.51 7.76
C GLU A 229 -3.57 19.30 9.12
N VAL A 230 -2.68 18.32 9.18
CA VAL A 230 -1.91 17.97 10.37
C VAL A 230 -0.43 18.17 10.03
N ALA A 231 0.26 19.00 10.81
CA ALA A 231 1.70 19.23 10.63
C ALA A 231 2.48 17.94 10.93
N VAL A 232 3.51 17.64 10.13
CA VAL A 232 4.39 16.49 10.39
C VAL A 232 5.49 16.91 11.37
N PRO A 233 5.86 16.06 12.36
CA PRO A 233 6.97 16.35 13.25
C PRO A 233 8.28 16.52 12.47
N MET A 234 9.04 17.57 12.75
CA MET A 234 10.35 17.82 12.12
C MET A 234 10.27 17.94 10.58
N ALA A 235 9.11 18.32 10.02
CA ALA A 235 8.83 18.30 8.58
C ALA A 235 9.86 19.03 7.71
N ASP A 236 10.52 20.06 8.24
CA ASP A 236 11.56 20.86 7.63
C ASP A 236 12.94 20.18 7.63
N ARG A 237 13.16 19.21 8.51
CA ARG A 237 14.44 18.49 8.70
C ARG A 237 14.42 17.04 8.21
N LEU A 238 13.24 16.50 7.91
CA LEU A 238 13.09 15.13 7.44
C LEU A 238 13.62 14.98 6.01
N GLU A 239 14.62 14.12 5.83
CA GLU A 239 15.11 13.65 4.53
C GLU A 239 14.15 12.66 3.88
N PHE A 240 13.45 11.89 4.73
CA PHE A 240 12.49 10.88 4.35
C PHE A 240 11.29 10.92 5.29
N ALA A 241 10.09 10.69 4.75
CA ALA A 241 8.88 10.54 5.53
C ALA A 241 7.85 9.68 4.79
N ALA A 242 7.27 8.71 5.49
CA ALA A 242 6.18 7.87 5.01
C ALA A 242 5.07 7.75 6.05
N LEU A 243 3.84 7.64 5.57
CA LEU A 243 2.66 7.46 6.39
C LEU A 243 2.37 5.97 6.50
N VAL A 244 2.18 5.45 7.72
CA VAL A 244 1.89 4.03 7.96
C VAL A 244 0.75 3.88 8.96
N ARG A 245 0.08 2.73 8.92
CA ARG A 245 -0.95 2.38 9.89
C ARG A 245 -0.33 1.55 11.02
N ARG A 246 -0.60 1.91 12.27
CA ARG A 246 -0.10 1.20 13.46
C ARG A 246 -1.22 1.07 14.48
N GLU A 247 -1.61 -0.17 14.79
CA GLU A 247 -2.67 -0.46 15.78
C GLU A 247 -3.97 0.32 15.51
N GLY A 248 -4.31 0.52 14.24
CA GLY A 248 -5.48 1.28 13.82
C GLY A 248 -5.35 2.81 13.82
N LYS A 249 -4.19 3.33 14.22
CA LYS A 249 -3.85 4.75 14.21
C LYS A 249 -2.93 5.09 13.06
N VAL A 250 -2.81 6.40 12.83
CA VAL A 250 -1.87 6.96 11.87
C VAL A 250 -0.51 7.12 12.54
N ALA A 251 0.54 6.69 11.86
CA ALA A 251 1.90 6.99 12.24
C ALA A 251 2.70 7.54 11.05
N VAL A 252 3.74 8.32 11.34
CA VAL A 252 4.74 8.75 10.38
C VAL A 252 6.05 8.09 10.74
N VAL A 253 6.69 7.49 9.75
CA VAL A 253 8.08 7.03 9.84
C VAL A 253 8.94 8.02 9.10
N GLY A 254 10.03 8.49 9.70
CA GLY A 254 10.91 9.44 9.06
C GLY A 254 12.31 9.44 9.61
N GLY A 255 13.24 10.00 8.85
CA GLY A 255 14.65 10.12 9.20
C GLY A 255 15.20 11.49 8.83
N THR A 256 16.16 11.96 9.61
CA THR A 256 16.82 13.26 9.44
C THR A 256 18.27 13.07 9.03
N SER A 257 18.84 14.05 8.32
CA SER A 257 20.26 14.06 7.95
C SER A 257 21.16 13.89 9.17
N GLY A 258 22.07 12.91 9.13
CA GLY A 258 23.00 12.60 10.23
C GLY A 258 22.34 12.14 11.54
N GLY A 259 21.03 11.87 11.54
CA GLY A 259 20.27 11.43 12.70
C GLY A 259 19.65 10.03 12.54
N GLY A 260 18.97 9.57 13.58
CA GLY A 260 18.25 8.29 13.59
C GLY A 260 16.86 8.40 12.95
N GLY A 261 16.30 7.25 12.56
CA GLY A 261 14.92 7.12 12.12
C GLY A 261 13.99 7.07 13.33
N ARG A 262 12.78 7.62 13.21
CA ARG A 262 11.76 7.58 14.26
C ARG A 262 10.39 7.28 13.71
N VAL A 263 9.54 6.76 14.59
CA VAL A 263 8.12 6.56 14.36
C VAL A 263 7.34 7.46 15.30
N TRP A 264 6.53 8.34 14.72
CA TRP A 264 5.61 9.21 15.44
C TRP A 264 4.18 8.72 15.25
N GLU A 265 3.43 8.52 16.32
CA GLU A 265 2.01 8.16 16.27
C GLU A 265 1.14 9.40 16.52
N LEU A 266 0.06 9.54 15.74
CA LEU A 266 -0.91 10.61 15.91
C LEU A 266 -1.85 10.29 17.06
N GLY A 267 -1.78 11.11 18.10
CA GLY A 267 -2.67 11.06 19.27
C GLY A 267 -3.80 12.10 19.19
N GLY A 268 -4.57 12.19 20.28
CA GLY A 268 -5.69 13.12 20.38
C GLY A 268 -5.28 14.60 20.33
N GLY A 269 -6.06 15.39 19.59
CA GLY A 269 -5.83 16.82 19.38
C GLY A 269 -4.70 17.11 18.39
N ASP A 270 -4.50 16.24 17.39
CA ASP A 270 -3.49 16.34 16.34
C ASP A 270 -2.04 16.45 16.88
N ARG A 271 -1.79 15.81 18.03
CA ARG A 271 -0.48 15.78 18.67
C ARG A 271 0.27 14.50 18.35
N TRP A 272 1.51 14.64 17.91
CA TRP A 272 2.39 13.51 17.63
C TRP A 272 3.20 13.11 18.86
N GLY A 273 3.26 11.81 19.14
CA GLY A 273 4.17 11.23 20.14
C GLY A 273 5.17 10.29 19.47
N VAL A 274 6.44 10.34 19.88
CA VAL A 274 7.42 9.32 19.46
C VAL A 274 7.04 8.01 20.15
N VAL A 275 6.83 6.96 19.36
CA VAL A 275 6.49 5.63 19.87
C VAL A 275 7.63 4.63 19.67
N GLU A 276 8.51 4.89 18.70
CA GLU A 276 9.63 4.00 18.39
C GLU A 276 10.77 4.78 17.74
N GLU A 277 12.00 4.34 17.98
CA GLU A 277 13.20 4.83 17.29
C GLU A 277 13.84 3.65 16.56
N VAL A 278 14.30 3.87 15.33
CA VAL A 278 15.06 2.87 14.59
C VAL A 278 16.41 2.71 15.27
N PRO A 279 16.75 1.52 15.79
CA PRO A 279 18.04 1.31 16.44
C PRO A 279 19.22 1.67 15.53
N VAL A 280 20.26 2.28 16.09
CA VAL A 280 21.38 2.84 15.32
C VAL A 280 22.07 1.77 14.48
N GLU A 281 22.26 0.58 15.04
CA GLU A 281 22.90 -0.55 14.35
C GLU A 281 22.10 -0.97 13.12
N LEU A 282 20.77 -0.84 13.18
CA LEU A 282 19.88 -1.16 12.08
C LEU A 282 19.86 -0.03 11.03
N GLY A 283 19.85 1.22 11.46
CA GLY A 283 20.07 2.36 10.59
C GLY A 283 21.36 2.20 9.77
N MET A 284 22.48 1.90 10.44
CA MET A 284 23.78 1.69 9.79
C MET A 284 23.74 0.52 8.81
N ARG A 285 23.05 -0.56 9.15
CA ARG A 285 22.92 -1.73 8.26
C ARG A 285 22.09 -1.45 7.01
N LEU A 286 21.10 -0.55 7.08
CA LEU A 286 20.27 -0.17 5.93
C LEU A 286 20.91 0.93 5.08
N LEU A 287 21.55 1.90 5.74
CA LEU A 287 21.96 3.17 5.13
C LEU A 287 23.47 3.28 4.91
N GLY A 288 24.27 2.42 5.55
CA GLY A 288 25.71 2.60 5.66
C GLY A 288 26.07 3.63 6.74
N GLU A 289 27.36 3.97 6.81
CA GLU A 289 27.89 4.90 7.81
C GLU A 289 27.36 6.33 7.66
N GLU A 290 27.04 6.75 6.43
CA GLU A 290 26.55 8.11 6.13
C GLU A 290 25.11 8.36 6.61
N MET A 291 24.34 7.32 6.95
CA MET A 291 22.95 7.44 7.41
C MET A 291 22.06 8.30 6.50
N ASN A 292 22.22 8.18 5.19
CA ASN A 292 21.47 8.96 4.22
C ASN A 292 20.04 8.41 4.05
N TRP A 293 19.06 9.08 4.66
CA TRP A 293 17.67 8.66 4.65
C TRP A 293 16.95 8.99 3.34
N GLY A 294 17.49 9.89 2.51
CA GLY A 294 16.82 10.37 1.29
C GLY A 294 16.53 9.29 0.23
N CYS A 295 17.17 8.12 0.33
CA CYS A 295 16.96 6.97 -0.56
C CYS A 295 16.08 5.87 0.03
N VAL A 296 15.61 6.05 1.27
CA VAL A 296 14.75 5.07 1.96
C VAL A 296 13.34 5.14 1.43
N LYS A 297 12.71 3.97 1.38
CA LYS A 297 11.29 3.79 1.14
C LYS A 297 10.71 3.03 2.33
N CYS A 298 9.41 3.17 2.52
CA CYS A 298 8.69 2.48 3.57
C CYS A 298 7.37 1.96 3.03
N VAL A 299 7.00 0.77 3.48
CA VAL A 299 5.63 0.26 3.41
C VAL A 299 5.22 -0.23 4.78
N GLY A 300 3.96 -0.04 5.16
CA GLY A 300 3.47 -0.45 6.47
C GLY A 300 2.07 -1.03 6.45
N ILE A 301 1.84 -2.02 7.31
CA ILE A 301 0.50 -2.48 7.68
C ILE A 301 0.38 -2.47 9.21
N ASP A 302 -0.83 -2.69 9.73
CA ASP A 302 -1.05 -2.76 11.19
C ASP A 302 -0.10 -3.78 11.85
N GLY A 303 0.83 -3.26 12.64
CA GLY A 303 1.80 -4.04 13.40
C GLY A 303 3.11 -4.35 12.69
N MET A 304 3.29 -3.95 11.42
CA MET A 304 4.54 -4.16 10.67
C MET A 304 4.93 -2.93 9.87
N ILE A 305 6.17 -2.47 10.05
CA ILE A 305 6.79 -1.42 9.24
C ILE A 305 8.00 -2.03 8.53
N CYS A 306 8.08 -1.83 7.22
CA CYS A 306 9.21 -2.26 6.41
C CYS A 306 9.92 -1.03 5.86
N LEU A 307 11.19 -0.87 6.22
CA LEU A 307 12.11 0.11 5.63
C LEU A 307 13.01 -0.58 4.63
N TYR A 308 13.14 -0.03 3.44
CA TYR A 308 13.97 -0.61 2.40
C TYR A 308 14.63 0.44 1.51
N LYS A 309 15.71 0.04 0.86
CA LYS A 309 16.45 0.86 -0.10
C LYS A 309 16.75 0.02 -1.35
N ASP A 310 16.57 0.63 -2.52
CA ASP A 310 17.03 0.03 -3.77
C ASP A 310 18.57 0.10 -3.80
N LEU A 311 19.25 -1.03 -3.98
CA LEU A 311 20.70 -1.02 -4.22
C LEU A 311 20.94 -0.57 -5.68
N GLY A 312 21.90 0.34 -5.85
CA GLY A 312 22.18 1.06 -7.11
C GLY A 312 22.61 0.15 -8.27
N SER A 313 22.84 0.77 -9.43
CA SER A 313 23.14 0.14 -10.74
C SER A 313 24.48 -0.58 -10.88
N ASP A 314 25.31 -0.63 -9.83
CA ASP A 314 26.69 -1.11 -9.94
C ASP A 314 26.83 -2.62 -9.67
N GLU A 315 25.75 -3.28 -9.25
CA GLU A 315 25.69 -4.74 -9.18
C GLU A 315 24.88 -5.27 -10.39
N PRO A 316 25.34 -6.36 -11.05
CA PRO A 316 24.64 -6.97 -12.19
C PRO A 316 23.25 -7.51 -11.83
N HIS A 317 22.94 -7.62 -10.53
CA HIS A 317 21.67 -8.05 -9.97
C HIS A 317 21.03 -6.88 -9.22
N GLN A 318 19.73 -6.61 -9.43
CA GLN A 318 19.05 -5.62 -8.59
C GLN A 318 19.04 -6.18 -7.17
N ALA A 319 19.50 -5.43 -6.19
CA ALA A 319 19.45 -5.88 -4.81
C ALA A 319 18.63 -4.94 -3.93
N MET A 320 17.99 -5.49 -2.90
CA MET A 320 17.21 -4.71 -1.94
C MET A 320 17.63 -5.12 -0.53
N THR A 321 17.96 -4.12 0.29
CA THR A 321 18.10 -4.32 1.74
C THR A 321 16.84 -3.85 2.43
N GLN A 322 16.26 -4.74 3.24
CA GLN A 322 15.04 -4.49 3.98
C GLN A 322 15.26 -4.70 5.48
N ILE A 323 14.64 -3.83 6.29
CA ILE A 323 14.49 -3.96 7.73
C ILE A 323 13.00 -3.97 8.06
N THR A 324 12.55 -5.04 8.69
CA THR A 324 11.17 -5.16 9.14
C THR A 324 11.09 -4.96 10.65
N ILE A 325 10.26 -4.04 11.10
CA ILE A 325 9.93 -3.80 12.50
C ILE A 325 8.55 -4.43 12.74
N TYR A 326 8.51 -5.53 13.52
CA TYR A 326 7.28 -6.23 13.87
C TYR A 326 7.30 -6.57 15.36
N GLN A 327 6.39 -5.98 16.15
CA GLN A 327 6.27 -6.27 17.59
C GLN A 327 7.63 -6.26 18.34
N GLY A 328 8.50 -5.30 18.04
CA GLY A 328 9.84 -5.18 18.63
C GLY A 328 10.89 -6.19 18.14
N THR A 329 10.53 -7.09 17.22
CA THR A 329 11.47 -8.01 16.55
C THR A 329 11.89 -7.42 15.20
N VAL A 330 13.19 -7.45 14.93
CA VAL A 330 13.76 -6.90 13.70
C VAL A 330 14.46 -7.97 12.86
N ARG A 331 14.14 -8.03 11.56
CA ARG A 331 14.73 -8.97 10.59
C ARG A 331 15.28 -8.25 9.36
N ARG A 332 16.41 -8.76 8.84
CA ARG A 332 17.05 -8.31 7.60
C ARG A 332 16.77 -9.31 6.48
N PHE A 333 16.47 -8.79 5.30
CA PHE A 333 16.52 -9.55 4.07
C PHE A 333 17.39 -8.81 3.05
N SER A 334 18.24 -9.56 2.36
CA SER A 334 18.93 -9.11 1.16
C SER A 334 18.41 -9.96 0.02
N ILE A 335 17.79 -9.33 -0.98
CA ILE A 335 17.37 -10.00 -2.20
C ILE A 335 18.37 -9.63 -3.27
N ALA A 336 18.83 -10.59 -4.06
CA ALA A 336 19.40 -10.34 -5.37
C ALA A 336 18.37 -10.83 -6.39
N PHE A 337 17.78 -9.92 -7.14
CA PHE A 337 16.97 -10.23 -8.30
C PHE A 337 17.93 -10.66 -9.44
N PRO A 338 17.66 -11.80 -10.10
CA PRO A 338 18.54 -12.33 -11.13
C PRO A 338 18.82 -11.35 -12.27
#